data_AF-A0A509LBE8-F1
#
_entry.id   AF-A0A509LBE8-F1
#
_cell.length_a   1.000
_cell.length_b   1.000
_cell.length_c   1.000
_cell.angle_alpha   90.00
_cell.angle_beta   90.00
_cell.angle_gamma   90.00
#
_symmetry.space_group_name_H-M   'P 1'
#
loop_
_entity.id
_entity.type
_entity.pdbx_description
1 polymer ?
#
loop_
_entity_poly.entity_id
_entity_poly.type
_entity_poly.pdbx_seq_one_letter_code
_entity_poly.pdbx_strand_id
1 'polypeptide(L)' 'DRAQLRAEIDAYVAHLYKLSRDDFAYILDTFPVLKRKEEAAFGEFISKRKCLEEYDRIKTVLAESTKE' A
#
# COMPACT_ATOMS: atom_id res chain seq x y z
N ASP A 1 -7.74 -10.66 8.16
CA ASP A 1 -6.70 -11.37 7.36
C ASP A 1 -5.35 -10.69 7.57
N ARG A 2 -4.25 -11.42 7.78
CA ARG A 2 -2.94 -10.82 8.13
C ARG A 2 -2.35 -9.97 6.99
N ALA A 3 -2.72 -10.25 5.74
CA ALA A 3 -2.24 -9.46 4.60
C ALA A 3 -2.98 -8.11 4.52
N GLN A 4 -4.28 -8.10 4.79
CA GLN A 4 -5.09 -6.88 4.80
C GLN A 4 -4.62 -5.90 5.88
N LEU A 5 -4.46 -6.39 7.12
CA LEU A 5 -4.03 -5.54 8.24
C LEU A 5 -2.64 -4.93 8.01
N ARG A 6 -1.74 -5.65 7.31
CA ARG A 6 -0.43 -5.12 6.93
C ARG A 6 -0.56 -4.02 5.88
N ALA A 7 -1.38 -4.22 4.84
CA ALA A 7 -1.63 -3.20 3.82
C ALA A 7 -2.20 -1.90 4.43
N GLU A 8 -3.11 -2.03 5.40
CA GLU A 8 -3.64 -0.88 6.17
C GLU A 8 -2.54 -0.14 6.92
N ILE A 9 -1.71 -0.86 7.69
CA ILE A 9 -0.60 -0.24 8.43
C ILE A 9 0.40 0.42 7.49
N ASP A 10 0.82 -0.26 6.42
CA ASP A 10 1.79 0.26 5.46
C ASP A 10 1.27 1.54 4.78
N ALA A 11 -0.01 1.57 4.43
CA ALA A 11 -0.66 2.73 3.86
C ALA A 11 -0.77 3.91 4.86
N TYR A 12 -1.12 3.66 6.12
CA TYR A 12 -1.12 4.69 7.18
C TYR A 12 0.28 5.25 7.40
N VAL A 13 1.30 4.39 7.47
CA VAL A 13 2.69 4.79 7.61
C VAL A 13 3.12 5.63 6.41
N ALA A 14 2.77 5.24 5.18
CA ALA A 14 3.10 6.03 4.00
C ALA A 14 2.52 7.46 4.05
N HIS A 15 1.28 7.62 4.53
CA HIS A 15 0.68 8.95 4.77
C HIS A 15 1.39 9.72 5.88
N LEU A 16 1.77 9.06 6.97
CA LEU A 16 2.51 9.68 8.08
C LEU A 16 3.86 10.25 7.62
N TYR A 17 4.57 9.52 6.76
CA TYR A 17 5.83 9.96 6.16
C TYR A 17 5.65 10.92 4.99
N LYS A 18 4.40 11.30 4.64
CA LYS A 18 4.06 12.16 3.50
C LYS A 18 4.61 11.64 2.17
N LEU A 19 4.67 10.32 2.02
CA LEU A 19 5.07 9.68 0.77
C LEU A 19 3.98 9.89 -0.27
N SER A 20 4.38 10.19 -1.51
CA SER A 20 3.45 10.17 -2.63
C SER A 20 3.08 8.72 -2.96
N ARG A 21 1.94 8.54 -3.64
CA ARG A 21 1.53 7.22 -4.15
C ARG A 21 2.63 6.55 -4.99
N ASP A 22 3.36 7.34 -5.78
CA ASP A 22 4.46 6.86 -6.63
C ASP A 22 5.68 6.44 -5.80
N ASP A 23 6.08 7.24 -4.81
CA ASP A 23 7.16 6.89 -3.87
C ASP A 23 6.85 5.61 -3.10
N PHE A 24 5.61 5.48 -2.65
CA PHE A 24 5.14 4.28 -1.97
C PHE A 24 5.15 3.06 -2.91
N ALA A 25 4.68 3.22 -4.15
CA ALA A 25 4.75 2.17 -5.17
C ALA A 25 6.20 1.77 -5.50
N TYR A 26 7.13 2.71 -5.50
CA TYR A 26 8.56 2.47 -5.71
C TYR A 26 9.17 1.67 -4.55
N ILE A 27 8.88 2.06 -3.30
CA ILE A 27 9.30 1.32 -2.10
C ILE A 27 8.77 -0.12 -2.14
N LEU A 28 7.51 -0.33 -2.52
CA LEU A 28 6.94 -1.67 -2.66
C LEU A 28 7.66 -2.50 -3.74
N ASP A 29 8.18 -1.87 -4.80
CA ASP A 29 8.95 -2.56 -5.84
C ASP A 29 10.35 -2.98 -5.37
N THR A 30 10.87 -2.41 -4.27
CA THR A 30 12.16 -2.82 -3.68
C THR A 30 12.14 -4.21 -3.05
N PHE A 31 11.00 -4.91 -3.05
CA PHE A 31 10.83 -6.28 -2.58
C PHE A 31 10.74 -7.29 -3.74
N PRO A 32 11.81 -7.52 -4.53
CA PRO A 32 11.77 -8.36 -5.73
C PRO A 32 11.47 -9.84 -5.43
N VAL A 33 11.85 -10.33 -4.25
CA VAL A 33 11.57 -11.70 -3.83
C VAL A 33 10.08 -11.92 -3.61
N LEU A 34 9.41 -10.95 -2.97
CA LEU A 34 7.97 -11.02 -2.72
C LEU A 34 7.19 -10.91 -4.04
N LYS A 35 7.56 -9.92 -4.87
CA LYS A 35 7.01 -9.73 -6.22
C LYS A 35 7.04 -11.01 -7.04
N ARG A 36 8.21 -11.67 -7.16
CA ARG A 36 8.35 -12.94 -7.89
C ARG A 36 7.49 -14.06 -7.31
N LYS A 37 7.36 -14.16 -5.98
CA LYS A 37 6.53 -15.18 -5.33
C LYS A 37 5.05 -14.96 -5.63
N GLU A 38 4.59 -13.72 -5.58
CA GLU A 38 3.19 -13.40 -5.86
C GLU A 38 2.86 -13.48 -7.35
N GLU A 39 3.76 -13.05 -8.24
CA GLU A 39 3.61 -13.25 -9.68
C GLU A 39 3.57 -14.74 -10.04
N ALA A 40 4.39 -15.58 -9.40
CA ALA A 40 4.35 -17.02 -9.61
C ALA A 40 3.06 -17.69 -9.08
N ALA A 41 2.50 -17.19 -7.98
CA ALA A 41 1.33 -17.77 -7.33
C ALA A 41 0.00 -17.23 -7.88
N PHE A 42 -0.05 -15.96 -8.27
CA PHE A 42 -1.26 -15.21 -8.59
C PHE A 42 -1.19 -14.46 -9.93
N GLY A 43 -0.03 -14.45 -10.60
CA GLY A 43 0.18 -13.72 -11.86
C GLY A 43 0.34 -12.20 -11.70
N GLU A 44 0.23 -11.68 -10.47
CA GLU A 44 0.31 -10.25 -10.17
C GLU A 44 0.95 -10.03 -8.80
N PHE A 45 1.58 -8.87 -8.60
CA PHE A 45 2.03 -8.39 -7.30
C PHE A 45 0.85 -7.92 -6.42
N ILE A 46 0.04 -8.87 -5.94
CA ILE A 46 -1.20 -8.62 -5.18
C ILE A 46 -0.98 -7.73 -3.97
N SER A 47 0.10 -7.93 -3.21
CA SER A 47 0.42 -7.10 -2.04
C SER A 47 0.63 -5.63 -2.42
N LYS A 48 1.32 -5.35 -3.53
CA LYS A 48 1.49 -3.98 -4.03
C LYS A 48 0.16 -3.33 -4.37
N ARG A 49 -0.72 -4.06 -5.07
CA ARG A 49 -2.06 -3.56 -5.42
C ARG A 49 -2.88 -3.23 -4.17
N LYS A 50 -2.94 -4.15 -3.20
CA LYS A 50 -3.68 -3.96 -1.94
C LYS A 50 -3.16 -2.77 -1.13
N CYS A 51 -1.85 -2.62 -1.00
CA CYS A 51 -1.27 -1.49 -0.27
C CYS A 51 -1.62 -0.16 -0.95
N LEU A 52 -1.57 -0.08 -2.29
CA LEU A 52 -1.93 1.13 -3.02
C LEU A 52 -3.42 1.45 -2.95
N GLU A 53 -4.29 0.44 -3.02
CA GLU A 53 -5.73 0.62 -2.82
C GLU A 53 -6.04 1.17 -1.42
N GLU A 54 -5.41 0.62 -0.38
CA GLU A 54 -5.63 1.08 0.99
C GLU A 54 -5.04 2.48 1.21
N TYR A 55 -3.94 2.80 0.55
CA TYR A 55 -3.38 4.16 0.53
C TYR A 55 -4.39 5.16 -0.04
N ASP A 56 -5.02 4.86 -1.18
CA ASP A 56 -6.05 5.73 -1.77
C ASP A 56 -7.31 5.85 -0.88
N ARG A 57 -7.70 4.77 -0.18
CA ARG A 57 -8.80 4.79 0.81
C ARG A 57 -8.46 5.68 2.02
N ILE A 58 -7.32 5.47 2.65
CA ILE A 58 -6.88 6.24 3.82
C ILE A 58 -6.68 7.72 3.44
N LYS A 59 -6.18 8.01 2.23
CA LYS A 59 -6.07 9.38 1.73
C LYS A 59 -7.42 10.10 1.76
N THR A 60 -8.47 9.41 1.32
CA THR A 60 -9.84 9.94 1.31
C THR A 60 -10.32 10.19 2.73
N VAL A 61 -10.17 9.22 3.63
CA VAL A 61 -10.60 9.32 5.04
C VAL A 61 -9.84 10.44 5.78
N LEU A 62 -8.52 10.54 5.62
CA LEU A 62 -7.71 11.61 6.24
C LEU A 62 -8.09 13.00 5.72
N ALA A 63 -8.42 13.11 4.42
CA ALA A 63 -8.90 14.35 3.84
C ALA A 63 -10.28 14.76 4.40
N GLU A 64 -11.12 13.80 4.79
CA GLU A 64 -12.39 14.06 5.47
C GLU A 64 -12.19 14.48 6.93
N SER A 65 -11.21 13.89 7.64
CA SER A 65 -10.91 14.23 9.05
C SER A 65 -10.32 15.62 9.26
N THR A 66 -9.82 16.27 8.20
CA THR A 66 -9.24 17.62 8.26
C THR A 66 -10.29 18.72 8.01
N LYS A 67 -11.56 18.36 7.75
CA LYS A 67 -12.66 19.31 7.49
C LYS A 67 -13.49 19.70 8.72
N GLU A 68 -13.11 19.25 9.92
CA GLU A 68 -13.77 19.62 11.19
C GLU A 68 -13.01 20.70 11.96
#